data_AF-A0A4R7FS25-F1
#
_entry.id   AF-A0A4R7FS25-F1
#
_cell.length_a   1.000
_cell.length_b   1.000
_cell.length_c   1.000
_cell.angle_alpha   90.00
_cell.angle_beta   90.00
_cell.angle_gamma   90.00
#
_symmetry.space_group_name_H-M   'P 1'
#
loop_
_entity.id
_entity.type
_entity.pdbx_description
1 polymer ?
#
loop_
_entity_poly.entity_id
_entity_poly.type
_entity_poly.pdbx_seq_one_letter_code
_entity_poly.pdbx_strand_id
1 'polypeptide(L)' 'MNRFASSFDELLALVDRLAARLPQVPRLRILDVVEAEWVRLGASAEPYLAHLVGAAALSRLRADPWAV' A
#
# COMPACT_ATOMS: atom_id res chain seq x y z
N MET A 1 20.95 -10.75 5.49
CA MET A 1 19.54 -10.39 5.78
C MET A 1 18.77 -10.38 4.48
N ASN A 2 17.71 -11.18 4.36
CA ASN A 2 16.91 -11.33 3.15
C ASN A 2 16.17 -10.02 2.85
N ARG A 3 16.61 -9.27 1.83
CA ARG A 3 15.98 -8.01 1.37
C ARG A 3 14.50 -8.20 0.98
N PHE A 4 14.08 -9.42 0.64
CA PHE A 4 12.69 -9.77 0.37
C PHE A 4 11.80 -9.78 1.62
N ALA A 5 12.34 -10.19 2.77
CA ALA A 5 11.58 -10.18 4.02
C ALA A 5 11.27 -8.73 4.44
N SER A 6 12.24 -7.82 4.29
CA SER A 6 12.04 -6.42 4.67
C SER A 6 11.00 -5.70 3.81
N SER A 7 10.96 -5.93 2.50
CA SER A 7 9.98 -5.28 1.62
C SER A 7 8.55 -5.80 1.85
N PHE A 8 8.39 -7.08 2.19
CA PHE A 8 7.09 -7.64 2.53
C PHE A 8 6.56 -7.11 3.87
N ASP A 9 7.44 -7.01 4.89
CA ASP A 9 7.10 -6.41 6.19
C ASP A 9 6.73 -4.93 6.06
N GLU A 10 7.45 -4.17 5.22
CA GLU A 10 7.14 -2.77 4.91
C GLU A 10 5.77 -2.60 4.25
N LEU A 11 5.40 -3.51 3.35
CA LEU A 11 4.11 -3.53 2.69
C LEU A 11 2.99 -3.80 3.70
N LEU A 12 3.14 -4.82 4.54
CA LEU A 12 2.16 -5.13 5.59
C LEU A 12 1.98 -3.98 6.58
N ALA A 13 3.09 -3.37 7.02
CA ALA A 13 3.04 -2.19 7.89
C ALA A 13 2.34 -1.00 7.23
N LEU A 14 2.47 -0.83 5.91
CA LEU A 14 1.74 0.19 5.16
C LEU A 14 0.24 -0.13 5.11
N VAL A 15 -0.13 -1.38 4.87
CA VAL A 15 -1.54 -1.84 4.90
C VAL A 15 -2.16 -1.58 6.27
N ASP A 16 -1.46 -1.88 7.36
CA ASP A 16 -1.93 -1.60 8.73
C ASP A 16 -2.19 -0.12 8.97
N ARG A 17 -1.25 0.74 8.58
CA ARG A 17 -1.40 2.20 8.73
C ARG A 17 -2.58 2.74 7.93
N LEU A 18 -2.82 2.22 6.73
CA LEU A 18 -3.95 2.63 5.91
C LEU A 18 -5.28 2.10 6.46
N ALA A 19 -5.32 0.85 6.93
CA ALA A 19 -6.51 0.27 7.56
C ALA A 19 -6.93 1.05 8.82
N ALA A 20 -5.97 1.51 9.62
CA ALA A 20 -6.25 2.37 10.76
C ALA A 20 -6.84 3.75 10.37
N ARG A 21 -6.49 4.27 9.19
CA ARG A 21 -6.96 5.58 8.68
C ARG A 21 -8.27 5.50 7.89
N LEU A 22 -8.61 4.32 7.39
CA LEU A 22 -9.77 4.05 6.55
C LEU A 22 -10.53 2.82 7.11
N PRO A 23 -11.07 2.90 8.34
CA PRO A 23 -11.69 1.75 9.01
C PRO A 23 -12.90 1.18 8.26
N GLN A 24 -13.53 1.98 7.39
CA GLN A 24 -14.64 1.56 6.55
C GLN A 24 -14.21 0.75 5.32
N VAL A 25 -12.94 0.83 4.91
CA VAL A 25 -12.45 0.12 3.72
C VAL A 25 -11.96 -1.27 4.12
N PRO A 26 -12.43 -2.35 3.45
CA PRO A 26 -11.97 -3.69 3.74
C PRO A 26 -10.45 -3.81 3.64
N ARG A 27 -9.82 -4.42 4.64
CA ARG A 27 -8.35 -4.61 4.69
C ARG A 27 -7.80 -5.26 3.41
N LEU A 28 -8.52 -6.22 2.85
CA LEU A 28 -8.14 -6.87 1.59
C LEU A 28 -8.09 -5.88 0.43
N ARG A 29 -9.04 -4.94 0.35
CA ARG A 29 -9.03 -3.89 -0.68
C ARG A 29 -7.83 -2.95 -0.52
N ILE A 30 -7.44 -2.66 0.71
CA ILE A 30 -6.25 -1.86 1.01
C ILE A 30 -5.00 -2.59 0.55
N LEU A 31 -4.88 -3.90 0.82
CA LEU A 31 -3.78 -4.73 0.34
C LEU A 31 -3.70 -4.69 -1.19
N ASP A 32 -4.80 -4.95 -1.89
CA ASP A 32 -4.85 -4.96 -3.36
C ASP A 32 -4.37 -3.62 -3.95
N VAL A 33 -4.81 -2.50 -3.37
CA VAL A 33 -4.41 -1.18 -3.86
C VAL A 33 -2.94 -0.88 -3.55
N VAL A 34 -2.46 -1.24 -2.35
CA VAL A 34 -1.04 -1.06 -1.99
C VAL A 34 -0.14 -1.88 -2.91
N GLU A 35 -0.47 -3.14 -3.15
CA GLU A 35 0.29 -4.01 -4.07
C GLU A 35 0.27 -3.45 -5.49
N ALA A 36 -0.89 -3.03 -5.99
CA ALA A 36 -1.01 -2.42 -7.31
C ALA A 36 -0.14 -1.16 -7.45
N GLU A 37 -0.10 -0.31 -6.43
CA GLU A 37 0.74 0.90 -6.44
C GLU A 37 2.23 0.59 -6.27
N TRP A 38 2.58 -0.44 -5.51
CA TRP A 38 3.95 -0.94 -5.38
C TRP A 38 4.51 -1.40 -6.73
N VAL A 39 3.72 -2.16 -7.48
CA VAL A 39 4.06 -2.62 -8.83
C VAL A 39 4.08 -1.45 -9.82
N ARG A 40 3.06 -0.59 -9.82
CA ARG A 40 2.95 0.55 -10.75
C ARG A 40 4.12 1.53 -10.62
N LEU A 41 4.59 1.76 -9.40
CA LEU A 41 5.74 2.63 -9.13
C LEU A 41 7.08 1.92 -9.31
N GLY A 42 7.10 0.60 -9.53
CA GLY A 42 8.36 -0.15 -9.63
C GLY A 42 9.15 -0.19 -8.33
N ALA A 43 8.50 -0.09 -7.16
CA ALA A 43 9.17 0.02 -5.86
C ALA A 43 10.06 -1.20 -5.51
N SER A 44 9.83 -2.35 -6.15
CA SER A 44 10.71 -3.53 -6.05
C SER A 44 12.05 -3.35 -6.77
N ALA A 45 12.07 -2.64 -7.90
CA ALA A 45 13.28 -2.34 -8.66
C ALA A 45 13.97 -1.07 -8.14
N GLU A 46 13.16 -0.11 -7.67
CA GLU A 46 13.60 1.20 -7.21
C GLU A 46 13.10 1.44 -5.78
N PRO A 47 13.80 0.93 -4.74
CA PRO A 47 13.34 0.97 -3.35
C PRO A 47 13.09 2.37 -2.81
N TYR A 48 13.78 3.37 -3.37
CA TYR A 48 13.56 4.76 -3.00
C TYR A 48 12.16 5.25 -3.39
N LEU A 49 11.42 4.57 -4.27
CA LEU A 49 10.02 4.89 -4.62
C LEU A 49 9.00 4.29 -3.64
N ALA A 50 9.40 3.37 -2.76
CA ALA A 50 8.49 2.71 -1.81
C ALA A 50 7.77 3.72 -0.88
N HIS A 51 8.41 4.83 -0.53
CA HIS A 51 7.79 5.88 0.30
C HIS A 51 6.60 6.58 -0.38
N LEU A 52 6.51 6.53 -1.72
CA LEU A 52 5.41 7.12 -2.48
C LEU A 52 4.18 6.20 -2.56
N VAL A 53 4.36 4.88 -2.37
CA VAL A 53 3.29 3.88 -2.48
C VAL A 53 2.13 4.20 -1.54
N GLY A 54 2.43 4.58 -0.30
CA GLY A 54 1.40 4.91 0.69
C GLY A 54 0.54 6.12 0.31
N ALA A 55 1.17 7.17 -0.22
CA ALA A 55 0.45 8.37 -0.65
C ALA A 55 -0.43 8.08 -1.88
N ALA A 56 0.11 7.34 -2.86
CA ALA A 56 -0.62 6.95 -4.06
C ALA A 56 -1.81 6.02 -3.73
N ALA A 57 -1.58 5.01 -2.87
CA ALA A 57 -2.63 4.10 -2.42
C ALA A 57 -3.74 4.82 -1.67
N LEU A 58 -3.40 5.72 -0.74
CA LEU A 58 -4.38 6.52 -0.01
C LEU A 58 -5.22 7.39 -0.95
N SER A 59 -4.60 8.04 -1.93
CA SER A 59 -5.33 8.87 -2.90
C SER A 59 -6.31 8.03 -3.72
N ARG A 60 -5.90 6.82 -4.15
CA ARG A 60 -6.77 5.91 -4.90
C ARG A 60 -7.92 5.37 -4.06
N LEU A 61 -7.65 4.95 -2.83
CA LEU A 61 -8.66 4.43 -1.90
C LEU A 61 -9.74 5.47 -1.57
N ARG A 62 -9.38 6.76 -1.52
CA ARG A 62 -10.34 7.85 -1.30
C ARG A 62 -11.22 8.16 -2.51
N ALA A 63 -10.75 7.85 -3.71
CA ALA A 63 -11.52 7.98 -4.94
C ALA A 63 -12.37 6.74 -5.24
N ASP A 64 -12.22 5.67 -4.45
CA ASP A 64 -12.89 4.39 -4.66
C ASP A 64 -14.34 4.45 -4.12
N PRO A 65 -15.37 4.11 -4.93
CA PRO A 65 -16.77 4.13 -4.51
C PRO A 65 -17.12 3.15 -3.37
N TRP A 66 -16.21 2.24 -2.99
CA TRP A 66 -16.35 1.42 -1.77
C TRP A 66 -16.21 2.19 -0.45
N ALA A 67 -15.91 3.50 -0.51
CA ALA A 67 -15.82 4.37 0.66
C ALA A 67 -17.17 4.95 1.14
N VAL A 68 -18.30 4.52 0.55
CA VAL A 68 -19.67 4.92 0.89
C VAL A 68 -20.49 3.72 1.37
#